data_AF-A0A536TVC7-F1
#
_entry.id   AF-A0A536TVC7-F1
#
_cell.length_a   1.000
_cell.length_b   1.000
_cell.length_c   1.000
_cell.angle_alpha   90.00
_cell.angle_beta   90.00
_cell.angle_gamma   90.00
#
_symmetry.space_group_name_H-M   'P 1'
#
loop_
_entity.id
_entity.type
_entity.pdbx_description
1 polymer ?
#
loop_
_entity_poly.entity_id
_entity_poly.type
_entity_poly.pdbx_seq_one_letter_code
_entity_poly.pdbx_strand_id
1 'polypeptide(L)'
;MSMYRGAPTHSLWSGLRHFLSHGVITLLAVAIAFSLPGMANYILNEWWPHVERNPNLLLATEIALASVLALLFNLAKIAWDHRQGVRIARLASLMYARNAGAGWWSLRREQALVRQLPAARDAFVLTLTGHDTFVADDSLLRGVIEKAYEIRVMLVNPVGKALRERADSLPPDITVLTLHTEIEATIGYLSGMRKYGKMVKLKFYDEEPFWKLIAIGDYIWVQHCHSGFAVKQQPEFVFGLQHREPRHGLFVPFYMVFLNQWNDARHPEYDFDTNELVYRDASGKETGRAALGVPINGAATPLPSSRGLRAALDSGAALLRRLAPERTAEL
;
A
#
# COMPACT_ATOMS: atom_id res chain seq x y z
N MET A 1 24.96 41.62 -9.93
CA MET A 1 23.85 42.60 -9.83
C MET A 1 22.64 41.87 -9.25
N SER A 2 22.21 42.29 -8.06
CA SER A 2 20.99 41.97 -7.28
C SER A 2 20.10 40.79 -7.73
N MET A 3 20.03 39.67 -7.00
CA MET A 3 19.07 39.36 -5.90
C MET A 3 17.58 39.51 -6.24
N TYR A 4 16.87 38.38 -6.31
CA TYR A 4 15.47 38.27 -5.84
C TYR A 4 15.25 36.86 -5.26
N ARG A 5 15.27 36.76 -3.93
CA ARG A 5 14.86 35.57 -3.15
C ARG A 5 13.35 35.65 -2.97
N GLY A 6 12.60 34.68 -3.49
CA GLY A 6 11.23 34.44 -3.07
C GLY A 6 11.21 33.96 -1.62
N ALA A 7 10.50 34.68 -0.75
CA ALA A 7 10.30 34.33 0.65
C ALA A 7 9.33 33.13 0.78
N PRO A 8 9.59 32.14 1.65
CA PRO A 8 8.69 31.02 1.87
C PRO A 8 7.56 31.43 2.83
N THR A 9 6.34 31.61 2.30
CA THR A 9 5.12 31.97 3.04
C THR A 9 4.62 30.88 4.01
N HIS A 10 5.28 29.73 4.08
CA HIS A 10 4.94 28.64 5.01
C HIS A 10 5.49 28.81 6.45
N SER A 11 6.43 29.74 6.70
CA SER A 11 7.01 29.94 8.05
C SER A 11 6.21 30.88 8.96
N LEU A 12 5.46 31.84 8.39
CA LEU A 12 4.75 32.85 9.17
C LEU A 12 3.48 32.30 9.84
N TRP A 13 2.76 31.42 9.15
CA TRP A 13 1.54 30.81 9.69
C TRP A 13 1.83 29.80 10.80
N SER A 14 2.93 29.05 10.67
CA SER A 14 3.41 28.14 11.71
C SER A 14 3.97 28.91 12.91
N GLY A 15 4.68 30.02 12.68
CA GLY A 15 5.10 30.96 13.72
C GLY A 15 3.92 31.57 14.48
N LEU A 16 2.95 32.16 13.77
CA LEU A 16 1.78 32.82 14.38
C LEU A 16 0.95 31.85 15.25
N ARG A 17 0.76 30.62 14.79
CA ARG A 17 0.06 29.58 15.55
C ARG A 17 0.84 29.11 16.79
N HIS A 18 2.17 29.15 16.72
CA HIS A 18 3.04 28.87 17.87
C HIS A 18 2.98 30.02 18.89
N PHE A 19 3.04 31.28 18.45
CA PHE A 19 2.89 32.46 19.31
C PHE A 19 1.51 32.56 19.97
N LEU A 20 0.42 32.30 19.21
CA LEU A 20 -0.94 32.30 19.76
C LEU A 20 -1.13 31.18 20.79
N SER A 21 -0.60 29.97 20.52
CA SER A 21 -0.72 28.87 21.48
C SER A 21 0.12 29.11 22.74
N HIS A 22 1.32 29.66 22.63
CA HIS A 22 2.10 30.10 23.80
C HIS A 22 1.47 31.27 24.56
N GLY A 23 0.88 32.25 23.85
CA GLY A 23 0.17 33.37 24.45
C GLY A 23 -1.04 32.93 25.27
N VAL A 24 -1.83 31.99 24.76
CA VAL A 24 -2.98 31.42 25.49
C VAL A 24 -2.52 30.62 26.71
N ILE A 25 -1.48 29.79 26.56
CA ILE A 25 -0.94 28.99 27.67
C ILE A 25 -0.38 29.89 28.78
N THR A 26 0.32 30.97 28.44
CA THR A 26 0.88 31.91 29.42
C THR A 26 -0.20 32.73 30.12
N LEU A 27 -1.20 33.24 29.39
CA LEU A 27 -2.37 33.89 30.00
C LEU A 27 -3.12 32.96 30.95
N LEU A 28 -3.30 31.70 30.56
CA LEU A 28 -3.95 30.70 31.41
C LEU A 28 -3.12 30.41 32.66
N ALA A 29 -1.80 30.25 32.53
CA ALA A 29 -0.90 30.04 33.66
C ALA A 29 -0.90 31.22 34.64
N VAL A 30 -0.90 32.45 34.11
CA VAL A 30 -1.02 33.68 34.91
C VAL A 30 -2.37 33.73 35.62
N ALA A 31 -3.48 33.48 34.91
CA ALA A 31 -4.81 33.46 35.51
C ALA A 31 -4.91 32.43 36.65
N ILE A 32 -4.37 31.22 36.45
CA ILE A 32 -4.31 30.17 37.48
C ILE A 32 -3.45 30.62 38.68
N ALA A 33 -2.28 31.21 38.42
CA ALA A 33 -1.37 31.67 39.47
C ALA A 33 -1.98 32.77 40.35
N PHE A 34 -2.76 33.69 39.76
CA PHE A 34 -3.45 34.76 40.49
C PHE A 34 -4.75 34.29 41.15
N SER A 35 -5.43 33.27 40.63
CA SER A 35 -6.66 32.74 41.25
C SER A 35 -6.39 31.79 42.42
N LEU A 36 -5.24 31.10 42.40
CA LEU A 36 -4.85 30.10 43.41
C LEU A 36 -4.86 30.63 44.85
N PRO A 37 -4.28 31.79 45.19
CA PRO A 37 -4.28 32.30 46.56
C PRO A 37 -5.68 32.59 47.11
N GLY A 38 -6.54 33.21 46.30
CA GLY A 38 -7.93 33.51 46.68
C GLY A 38 -8.76 32.25 46.86
N MET A 39 -8.64 31.30 45.92
CA MET A 39 -9.30 29.99 46.02
C MET A 39 -8.81 29.21 47.25
N ALA A 40 -7.51 29.18 47.52
CA ALA A 40 -6.96 28.49 48.68
C ALA A 40 -7.47 29.08 50.00
N ASN A 41 -7.53 30.41 50.11
CA ASN A 41 -8.04 31.08 51.30
C ASN A 41 -9.52 30.74 51.56
N TYR A 42 -10.36 30.79 50.53
CA TYR A 42 -11.77 30.41 50.62
C TYR A 42 -11.95 28.93 50.97
N ILE A 43 -11.24 28.03 50.29
CA ILE A 43 -11.31 26.58 50.51
C ILE A 43 -10.92 26.25 51.96
N LEU A 44 -9.81 26.81 52.46
CA LEU A 44 -9.28 26.48 53.78
C LEU A 44 -10.10 27.10 54.93
N ASN A 45 -10.52 28.37 54.78
CA ASN A 45 -11.09 29.11 55.90
C ASN A 45 -12.62 29.14 55.93
N GLU A 46 -13.27 29.04 54.77
CA GLU A 46 -14.74 29.10 54.68
C GLU A 46 -15.34 27.74 54.37
N TRP A 47 -14.87 27.05 53.34
CA TRP A 47 -15.52 25.82 52.85
C TRP A 47 -15.15 24.57 53.65
N TRP A 48 -13.86 24.34 53.92
CA TRP A 48 -13.36 23.14 54.61
C TRP A 48 -14.01 22.91 55.99
N PRO A 49 -14.18 23.94 56.86
CA PRO A 49 -14.85 23.76 58.14
C PRO A 49 -16.31 23.28 58.03
N HIS A 50 -17.00 23.58 56.93
CA HIS A 50 -18.37 23.11 56.68
C HIS A 50 -18.40 21.65 56.20
N VAL A 51 -17.40 21.23 55.42
CA VAL A 51 -17.26 19.86 54.92
C VAL A 51 -16.86 18.91 56.06
N GLU A 52 -15.90 19.32 56.89
CA GLU A 52 -15.38 18.52 58.01
C GLU A 52 -16.48 18.17 59.04
N ARG A 53 -17.39 19.11 59.32
CA ARG A 53 -18.46 18.93 60.30
C ARG A 53 -19.61 18.05 59.80
N ASN A 54 -19.69 17.76 58.51
CA ASN A 54 -20.82 17.08 57.88
C ASN A 54 -20.37 15.80 57.14
N PRO A 55 -20.57 14.60 57.72
CA PRO A 55 -20.06 13.35 57.14
C PRO A 55 -20.60 13.06 55.72
N ASN A 56 -21.84 13.44 55.44
CA ASN A 56 -22.43 13.31 54.10
C ASN A 56 -21.76 14.23 53.06
N LEU A 57 -21.39 15.46 53.45
CA LEU A 57 -20.69 16.39 52.57
C LEU A 57 -19.24 15.96 52.33
N LEU A 58 -18.58 15.38 53.32
CA LEU A 58 -17.25 14.82 53.20
C LEU A 58 -17.23 13.68 52.17
N LEU A 59 -18.14 12.71 52.30
CA LEU A 59 -18.26 11.59 51.37
C LEU A 59 -18.62 12.06 49.94
N ALA A 60 -19.55 13.01 49.81
CA ALA A 60 -19.90 13.58 48.51
C ALA A 60 -18.71 14.30 47.85
N THR A 61 -17.92 15.04 48.63
CA THR A 61 -16.72 15.76 48.17
C THR A 61 -15.63 14.78 47.73
N GLU A 62 -15.41 13.72 48.49
CA GLU A 62 -14.44 12.68 48.16
C GLU A 62 -14.78 11.96 46.85
N ILE A 63 -16.04 11.53 46.68
CA ILE A 63 -16.51 10.88 45.45
C ILE A 63 -16.40 11.83 44.25
N ALA A 64 -16.79 13.10 44.42
CA ALA A 64 -16.67 14.11 43.37
C ALA A 64 -15.20 14.34 42.97
N LEU A 65 -14.30 14.50 43.95
CA LEU A 65 -12.87 14.68 43.72
C LEU A 65 -12.26 13.46 43.01
N ALA A 66 -12.58 12.25 43.48
CA ALA A 66 -12.12 11.01 42.87
C ALA A 66 -12.58 10.89 41.41
N SER A 67 -13.84 11.24 41.13
CA SER A 67 -14.41 11.22 39.77
C SER A 67 -13.73 12.22 38.85
N VAL A 68 -13.49 13.45 39.33
CA VAL A 68 -12.78 14.49 38.57
C VAL A 68 -11.33 14.07 38.30
N LEU A 69 -10.63 13.56 39.30
CA LEU A 69 -9.26 13.07 39.14
C LEU A 69 -9.19 11.92 38.14
N ALA A 70 -10.09 10.93 38.25
CA ALA A 70 -10.15 9.82 37.29
C ALA A 70 -10.36 10.31 35.86
N LEU A 71 -11.26 11.28 35.65
CA LEU A 71 -11.48 11.90 34.34
C LEU A 71 -10.24 12.63 33.84
N LEU A 72 -9.59 13.44 34.68
CA LEU A 72 -8.37 14.18 34.32
C LEU A 72 -7.20 13.25 33.99
N PHE A 73 -6.99 12.19 34.78
CA PHE A 73 -5.97 11.18 34.50
C PHE A 73 -6.25 10.44 33.19
N ASN A 74 -7.51 10.11 32.90
CA ASN A 74 -7.88 9.50 31.62
C ASN A 74 -7.61 10.44 30.45
N LEU A 75 -7.96 11.72 30.57
CA LEU A 75 -7.68 12.72 29.53
C LEU A 75 -6.18 12.95 29.33
N ALA A 76 -5.42 13.03 30.43
CA ALA A 76 -3.97 13.17 30.40
C ALA A 76 -3.31 11.95 29.72
N LYS A 77 -3.77 10.74 30.05
CA LYS A 77 -3.33 9.49 29.41
C LYS A 77 -3.61 9.50 27.91
N ILE A 78 -4.84 9.80 27.51
CA ILE A 78 -5.22 9.89 26.09
C ILE A 78 -4.37 10.93 25.35
N ALA A 79 -4.14 12.09 25.96
CA ALA A 79 -3.31 13.14 25.37
C ALA A 79 -1.85 12.70 25.24
N TRP A 80 -1.33 11.97 26.23
CA TRP A 80 0.02 11.42 26.22
C TRP A 80 0.18 10.36 25.13
N ASP A 81 -0.74 9.40 25.06
CA ASP A 81 -0.74 8.32 24.07
C ASP A 81 -0.81 8.88 22.64
N HIS A 82 -1.65 9.89 22.39
CA HIS A 82 -1.70 10.59 21.10
C HIS A 82 -0.36 11.27 20.75
N ARG A 83 0.26 11.95 21.72
CA ARG A 83 1.56 12.62 21.48
C ARG A 83 2.66 11.60 21.17
N GLN A 84 2.68 10.47 21.87
CA GLN A 84 3.61 9.38 21.58
C GLN A 84 3.35 8.79 20.19
N GLY A 85 2.09 8.54 19.81
CA GLY A 85 1.72 8.07 18.48
C GLY A 85 2.18 9.01 17.36
N VAL A 86 2.03 10.32 17.53
CA VAL A 86 2.52 11.31 16.55
C VAL A 86 4.05 11.30 16.44
N ARG A 87 4.77 11.14 17.55
CA ARG A 87 6.24 11.02 17.52
C ARG A 87 6.68 9.76 16.77
N ILE A 88 6.04 8.62 17.04
CA ILE A 88 6.32 7.36 16.35
C ILE A 88 6.02 7.48 14.85
N ALA A 89 4.86 8.04 14.48
CA ALA A 89 4.50 8.26 13.08
C ALA A 89 5.51 9.16 12.36
N ARG A 90 6.01 10.22 13.02
CA ARG A 90 7.08 11.06 12.46
C ARG A 90 8.40 10.32 12.29
N LEU A 91 8.81 9.52 13.28
CA LEU A 91 10.02 8.69 13.18
C LEU A 91 9.92 7.68 12.05
N ALA A 92 8.76 7.06 11.87
CA ALA A 92 8.47 6.13 10.78
C ALA A 92 8.27 6.82 9.43
N SER A 93 8.26 8.17 9.38
CA SER A 93 7.82 8.99 8.24
C SER A 93 6.46 8.59 7.66
N LEU A 94 5.55 8.13 8.51
CA LEU A 94 4.18 7.79 8.15
C LEU A 94 3.42 9.07 7.81
N MET A 95 3.10 9.26 6.54
CA MET A 95 2.35 10.40 6.02
C MET A 95 0.85 10.14 6.05
N TYR A 96 0.45 8.89 5.79
CA TYR A 96 -0.94 8.50 5.69
C TYR A 96 -1.12 7.03 6.10
N ALA A 97 -2.23 6.74 6.76
CA ALA A 97 -2.68 5.40 7.06
C ALA A 97 -4.19 5.33 6.79
N ARG A 98 -4.61 4.42 5.93
CA ARG A 98 -6.00 4.10 5.63
C ARG A 98 -6.31 2.73 6.23
N ASN A 99 -7.41 2.62 6.95
CA ASN A 99 -8.00 1.32 7.26
C ASN A 99 -9.09 1.02 6.24
N ALA A 100 -9.27 -0.24 5.86
CA ALA A 100 -10.39 -0.62 5.01
C ALA A 100 -11.71 -0.34 5.76
N GLY A 101 -12.56 0.50 5.18
CA GLY A 101 -13.76 1.03 5.83
C GLY A 101 -13.61 2.41 6.50
N ALA A 102 -12.43 3.04 6.42
CA ALA A 102 -12.27 4.43 6.87
C ALA A 102 -13.07 5.37 5.96
N GLY A 103 -14.04 6.10 6.54
CA GLY A 103 -14.96 6.98 5.82
C GLY A 103 -14.30 8.09 4.99
N TRP A 104 -15.11 8.81 4.22
CA TRP A 104 -14.73 9.79 3.17
C TRP A 104 -13.58 10.77 3.46
N TRP A 105 -13.27 11.04 4.73
CA TRP A 105 -12.15 11.88 5.16
C TRP A 105 -10.77 11.27 4.88
N SER A 106 -10.63 9.94 4.93
CA SER A 106 -9.38 9.23 4.60
C SER A 106 -9.05 9.41 3.11
N LEU A 107 -10.03 9.12 2.25
CA LEU A 107 -10.00 9.29 0.80
C LEU A 107 -9.65 10.73 0.40
N ARG A 108 -10.22 11.74 1.04
CA ARG A 108 -9.87 13.14 0.75
C ARG A 108 -8.42 13.48 1.10
N ARG A 109 -7.87 12.93 2.20
CA ARG A 109 -6.47 13.16 2.56
C ARG A 109 -5.52 12.48 1.57
N GLU A 110 -5.86 11.27 1.14
CA GLU A 110 -5.12 10.54 0.12
C GLU A 110 -5.14 11.28 -1.23
N GLN A 111 -6.33 11.70 -1.68
CA GLN A 111 -6.47 12.54 -2.87
C GLN A 111 -5.68 13.85 -2.77
N ALA A 112 -5.68 14.49 -1.60
CA ALA A 112 -4.88 15.70 -1.38
C ALA A 112 -3.38 15.42 -1.50
N LEU A 113 -2.90 14.31 -0.95
CA LEU A 113 -1.50 13.88 -1.09
C LEU A 113 -1.15 13.62 -2.55
N VAL A 114 -1.95 12.79 -3.24
CA VAL A 114 -1.77 12.43 -4.65
C VAL A 114 -1.75 13.66 -5.56
N ARG A 115 -2.62 14.64 -5.32
CA ARG A 115 -2.65 15.91 -6.07
C ARG A 115 -1.43 16.80 -5.86
N GLN A 116 -0.76 16.67 -4.71
CA GLN A 116 0.44 17.43 -4.37
C GLN A 116 1.72 16.78 -4.90
N LEU A 117 1.65 15.53 -5.38
CA LEU A 117 2.82 14.83 -5.90
C LEU A 117 3.35 15.56 -7.14
N PRO A 118 4.65 15.91 -7.17
CA PRO A 118 5.28 16.37 -8.40
C PRO A 118 5.24 15.24 -9.44
N ALA A 119 5.39 15.59 -10.71
CA ALA A 119 5.57 14.59 -11.75
C ALA A 119 6.87 13.82 -11.46
N ALA A 120 6.73 12.62 -10.89
CA ALA A 120 7.86 11.75 -10.62
C ALA A 120 8.46 11.29 -11.95
N ARG A 121 9.80 11.21 -12.02
CA ARG A 121 10.48 10.68 -13.19
C ARG A 121 10.19 9.19 -13.36
N ASP A 122 10.19 8.46 -12.24
CA ASP A 122 10.13 7.01 -12.19
C ASP A 122 8.99 6.56 -11.26
N ALA A 123 8.33 5.45 -11.62
CA ALA A 123 7.33 4.76 -10.82
C ALA A 123 7.66 3.27 -10.73
N PHE A 124 7.67 2.74 -9.51
CA PHE A 124 7.99 1.35 -9.22
C PHE A 124 6.79 0.68 -8.56
N VAL A 125 6.35 -0.45 -9.09
CA VAL A 125 5.14 -1.14 -8.61
C VAL A 125 5.45 -2.62 -8.42
N LEU A 126 5.26 -3.14 -7.21
CA LEU A 126 5.22 -4.56 -6.88
C LEU A 126 3.83 -4.87 -6.37
N THR A 127 3.11 -5.75 -7.04
CA THR A 127 1.70 -6.02 -6.70
C THR A 127 1.29 -7.40 -7.18
N LEU A 128 0.12 -7.86 -6.74
CA LEU A 128 -0.45 -9.14 -7.12
C LEU A 128 -0.84 -9.12 -8.61
N THR A 129 -1.95 -8.46 -8.94
CA THR A 129 -2.49 -8.37 -10.30
C THR A 129 -2.27 -7.01 -10.95
N GLY A 130 -2.18 -5.95 -10.13
CA GLY A 130 -2.03 -4.56 -10.59
C GLY A 130 -3.33 -3.90 -11.03
N HIS A 131 -4.45 -4.62 -11.06
CA HIS A 131 -5.73 -4.12 -11.53
C HIS A 131 -6.19 -2.84 -10.78
N ASP A 132 -6.17 -2.86 -9.46
CA ASP A 132 -6.57 -1.71 -8.62
C ASP A 132 -5.65 -0.48 -8.79
N THR A 133 -4.42 -0.68 -9.30
CA THR A 133 -3.42 0.40 -9.48
C THR A 133 -3.46 1.00 -10.88
N PHE A 134 -3.83 0.21 -11.89
CA PHE A 134 -3.70 0.59 -13.29
C PHE A 134 -5.03 0.63 -14.05
N VAL A 135 -5.96 -0.27 -13.74
CA VAL A 135 -7.13 -0.59 -14.57
C VAL A 135 -8.46 -0.23 -13.92
N ALA A 136 -8.58 -0.31 -12.59
CA ALA A 136 -9.81 0.02 -11.87
C ALA A 136 -10.13 1.52 -11.92
N ASP A 137 -11.36 1.91 -12.26
CA ASP A 137 -11.75 3.31 -12.51
C ASP A 137 -11.56 4.23 -11.29
N ASP A 138 -11.61 3.67 -10.09
CA ASP A 138 -11.38 4.35 -8.82
C ASP A 138 -9.90 4.44 -8.43
N SER A 139 -8.99 3.99 -9.29
CA SER A 139 -7.55 4.00 -9.02
C SER A 139 -6.98 5.42 -8.90
N LEU A 140 -6.67 5.81 -7.67
CA LEU A 140 -6.14 7.14 -7.34
C LEU A 140 -4.74 7.37 -7.91
N LEU A 141 -3.93 6.32 -8.08
CA LEU A 141 -2.53 6.44 -8.50
C LEU A 141 -2.36 6.39 -10.01
N ARG A 142 -3.36 5.96 -10.78
CA ARG A 142 -3.29 5.84 -12.25
C ARG A 142 -2.78 7.12 -12.90
N GLY A 143 -3.44 8.26 -12.65
CA GLY A 143 -3.09 9.54 -13.26
C GLY A 143 -1.74 10.12 -12.81
N VAL A 144 -1.15 9.63 -11.72
CA VAL A 144 0.21 10.01 -11.31
C VAL A 144 1.24 9.11 -11.98
N ILE A 145 0.99 7.81 -12.07
CA ILE A 145 1.87 6.86 -12.75
C ILE A 145 1.94 7.18 -14.26
N GLU A 146 0.84 7.57 -14.89
CA GLU A 146 0.81 8.02 -16.30
C GLU A 146 1.76 9.20 -16.57
N LYS A 147 2.08 10.01 -15.57
CA LYS A 147 3.02 11.14 -15.71
C LYS A 147 4.48 10.70 -15.64
N ALA A 148 4.77 9.55 -15.02
CA ALA A 148 6.12 9.02 -14.96
C ALA A 148 6.64 8.68 -16.36
N TYR A 149 7.95 8.79 -16.54
CA TYR A 149 8.62 8.42 -17.78
C TYR A 149 9.02 6.95 -17.76
N GLU A 150 9.65 6.51 -16.66
CA GLU A 150 10.04 5.13 -16.43
C GLU A 150 9.06 4.45 -15.47
N ILE A 151 8.51 3.31 -15.88
CA ILE A 151 7.55 2.54 -15.10
C ILE A 151 8.06 1.10 -15.02
N ARG A 152 8.38 0.64 -13.82
CA ARG A 152 8.82 -0.73 -13.56
C ARG A 152 7.77 -1.45 -12.75
N VAL A 153 7.25 -2.55 -13.29
CA VAL A 153 6.15 -3.30 -12.68
C VAL A 153 6.57 -4.73 -12.45
N MET A 154 6.27 -5.24 -11.26
CA MET A 154 6.37 -6.64 -10.90
C MET A 154 4.98 -7.15 -10.53
N LEU A 155 4.53 -8.17 -11.25
CA LEU A 155 3.28 -8.88 -11.01
C LEU A 155 3.57 -10.31 -10.56
N VAL A 156 2.63 -10.94 -9.87
CA VAL A 156 2.75 -12.38 -9.61
C VAL A 156 2.69 -13.15 -10.93
N ASN A 157 3.48 -14.20 -11.07
CA ASN A 157 3.46 -15.05 -12.25
C ASN A 157 2.06 -15.67 -12.44
N PRO A 158 1.37 -15.40 -13.57
CA PRO A 158 0.01 -15.86 -13.75
C PRO A 158 -0.11 -17.38 -13.87
N VAL A 159 0.94 -18.09 -14.28
CA VAL A 159 0.94 -19.57 -14.33
C VAL A 159 1.63 -20.20 -13.12
N GLY A 160 2.12 -19.38 -12.19
CA GLY A 160 2.86 -19.81 -11.02
C GLY A 160 1.98 -20.45 -9.95
N LYS A 161 2.60 -21.27 -9.09
CA LYS A 161 1.92 -21.94 -7.96
C LYS A 161 1.34 -20.92 -6.97
N ALA A 162 2.07 -19.83 -6.71
CA ALA A 162 1.68 -18.81 -5.75
C ALA A 162 0.35 -18.12 -6.09
N LEU A 163 0.04 -17.94 -7.39
CA LEU A 163 -1.24 -17.35 -7.77
C LEU A 163 -2.42 -18.29 -7.45
N ARG A 164 -2.23 -19.60 -7.68
CA ARG A 164 -3.25 -20.61 -7.35
C ARG A 164 -3.47 -20.70 -5.85
N GLU A 165 -2.39 -20.82 -5.08
CA GLU A 165 -2.46 -20.82 -3.61
C GLU A 165 -3.13 -19.54 -3.08
N ARG A 166 -2.87 -18.40 -3.72
CA ARG A 166 -3.54 -17.15 -3.37
C ARG A 166 -5.03 -17.22 -3.63
N ALA A 167 -5.47 -17.64 -4.81
CA ALA A 167 -6.89 -17.78 -5.13
C ALA A 167 -7.60 -18.74 -4.16
N ASP A 168 -6.98 -19.87 -3.84
CA ASP A 168 -7.53 -20.85 -2.90
C ASP A 168 -7.68 -20.30 -1.47
N SER A 169 -6.85 -19.32 -1.09
CA SER A 169 -6.96 -18.64 0.20
C SER A 169 -8.05 -17.56 0.25
N LEU A 170 -8.51 -17.07 -0.89
CA LEU A 170 -9.42 -15.92 -0.96
C LEU A 170 -10.90 -16.33 -0.88
N PRO A 171 -11.80 -15.39 -0.61
CA PRO A 171 -13.24 -15.60 -0.76
C PRO A 171 -13.60 -16.21 -2.12
N PRO A 172 -14.62 -17.09 -2.19
CA PRO A 172 -14.92 -17.92 -3.36
C PRO A 172 -15.32 -17.15 -4.62
N ASP A 173 -15.65 -15.86 -4.49
CA ASP A 173 -15.90 -14.94 -5.60
C ASP A 173 -14.60 -14.56 -6.36
N ILE A 174 -13.43 -14.69 -5.72
CA ILE A 174 -12.14 -14.39 -6.34
C ILE A 174 -11.47 -15.68 -6.78
N THR A 175 -11.64 -16.03 -8.06
CA THR A 175 -11.07 -17.24 -8.64
C THR A 175 -9.72 -17.00 -9.31
N VAL A 176 -8.98 -18.08 -9.60
CA VAL A 176 -7.77 -18.01 -10.45
C VAL A 176 -8.07 -17.32 -11.78
N LEU A 177 -9.22 -17.61 -12.41
CA LEU A 177 -9.63 -16.97 -13.67
C LEU A 177 -9.83 -15.46 -13.51
N THR A 178 -10.42 -15.02 -12.40
CA THR A 178 -10.57 -13.60 -12.08
C THR A 178 -9.21 -12.92 -12.01
N LEU A 179 -8.26 -13.52 -11.27
CA LEU A 179 -6.91 -12.95 -11.12
C LEU A 179 -6.13 -12.96 -12.45
N HIS A 180 -6.30 -13.98 -13.29
CA HIS A 180 -5.72 -14.01 -14.64
C HIS A 180 -6.25 -12.84 -15.47
N THR A 181 -7.56 -12.62 -15.47
CA THR A 181 -8.21 -11.54 -16.22
C THR A 181 -7.71 -10.17 -15.74
N GLU A 182 -7.53 -10.00 -14.43
CA GLU A 182 -6.96 -8.79 -13.83
C GLU A 182 -5.50 -8.53 -14.28
N ILE A 183 -4.68 -9.57 -14.34
CA ILE A 183 -3.29 -9.50 -14.82
C ILE A 183 -3.26 -9.17 -16.31
N GLU A 184 -4.07 -9.84 -17.13
CA GLU A 184 -4.19 -9.58 -18.58
C GLU A 184 -4.58 -8.12 -18.85
N ALA A 185 -5.59 -7.60 -18.15
CA ALA A 185 -6.03 -6.22 -18.29
C ALA A 185 -4.91 -5.24 -17.91
N THR A 186 -4.13 -5.56 -16.86
CA THR A 186 -2.98 -4.77 -16.45
C THR A 186 -1.89 -4.77 -17.53
N ILE A 187 -1.54 -5.94 -18.09
CA ILE A 187 -0.57 -6.04 -19.20
C ILE A 187 -1.04 -5.22 -20.40
N GLY A 188 -2.32 -5.31 -20.76
CA GLY A 188 -2.92 -4.53 -21.84
C GLY A 188 -2.78 -3.01 -21.60
N TYR A 189 -3.05 -2.55 -20.39
CA TYR A 189 -2.86 -1.16 -19.99
C TYR A 189 -1.39 -0.72 -20.08
N LEU A 190 -0.46 -1.52 -19.55
CA LEU A 190 0.99 -1.26 -19.62
C LEU A 190 1.50 -1.20 -21.07
N SER A 191 1.01 -2.09 -21.94
CA SER A 191 1.28 -2.07 -23.37
C SER A 191 0.78 -0.78 -24.03
N GLY A 192 -0.42 -0.32 -23.65
CA GLY A 192 -0.96 0.98 -24.05
C GLY A 192 -0.02 2.13 -23.69
N MET A 193 0.50 2.17 -22.46
CA MET A 193 1.46 3.20 -22.04
C MET A 193 2.76 3.18 -22.86
N ARG A 194 3.28 2.00 -23.22
CA ARG A 194 4.46 1.91 -24.13
C ARG A 194 4.19 2.55 -25.49
N LYS A 195 2.99 2.35 -26.06
CA LYS A 195 2.59 2.95 -27.35
C LYS A 195 2.58 4.49 -27.30
N TYR A 196 2.36 5.07 -26.13
CA TYR A 196 2.46 6.53 -25.89
C TYR A 196 3.89 7.00 -25.55
N GLY A 197 4.91 6.16 -25.75
CA GLY A 197 6.33 6.53 -25.59
C GLY A 197 6.88 6.41 -24.17
N LYS A 198 6.18 5.73 -23.25
CA LYS A 198 6.67 5.48 -21.89
C LYS A 198 7.65 4.31 -21.86
N MET A 199 8.67 4.40 -21.00
CA MET A 199 9.59 3.28 -20.78
C MET A 199 9.00 2.33 -19.72
N VAL A 200 8.23 1.34 -20.18
CA VAL A 200 7.61 0.34 -19.29
C VAL A 200 8.42 -0.96 -19.31
N LYS A 201 8.79 -1.45 -18.13
CA LYS A 201 9.39 -2.76 -17.92
C LYS A 201 8.49 -3.58 -17.00
N LEU A 202 8.26 -4.84 -17.36
CA LEU A 202 7.43 -5.76 -16.60
C LEU A 202 8.24 -7.02 -16.28
N LYS A 203 8.18 -7.46 -15.02
CA LYS A 203 8.71 -8.75 -14.55
C LYS A 203 7.64 -9.53 -13.82
N PHE A 204 7.81 -10.85 -13.75
CA PHE A 204 6.93 -11.72 -12.97
C PHE A 204 7.70 -12.42 -11.85
N TYR A 205 7.13 -12.46 -10.65
CA TYR A 205 7.71 -13.16 -9.51
C TYR A 205 6.89 -14.40 -9.15
N ASP A 206 7.56 -15.45 -8.69
CA ASP A 206 6.95 -16.75 -8.37
C ASP A 206 6.66 -16.95 -6.88
N GLU A 207 7.21 -16.11 -6.01
CA GLU A 207 7.01 -16.24 -4.56
C GLU A 207 5.61 -15.84 -4.10
N GLU A 208 5.23 -16.30 -2.89
CA GLU A 208 3.98 -15.89 -2.27
C GLU A 208 3.94 -14.36 -2.09
N PRO A 209 2.90 -13.69 -2.63
CA PRO A 209 2.71 -12.24 -2.51
C PRO A 209 2.60 -11.82 -1.04
N PHE A 210 3.62 -11.13 -0.52
CA PHE A 210 3.62 -10.66 0.86
C PHE A 210 3.35 -9.16 0.99
N TRP A 211 3.92 -8.35 0.08
CA TRP A 211 3.71 -6.90 0.04
C TRP A 211 3.16 -6.45 -1.31
N LYS A 212 2.25 -5.49 -1.28
CA LYS A 212 1.99 -4.58 -2.40
C LYS A 212 2.71 -3.26 -2.09
N LEU A 213 3.63 -2.89 -2.97
CA LEU A 213 4.47 -1.70 -2.85
C LEU A 213 4.31 -0.84 -4.11
N ILE A 214 4.07 0.46 -3.94
CA ILE A 214 4.04 1.41 -5.05
C ILE A 214 4.89 2.60 -4.64
N ALA A 215 6.06 2.76 -5.26
CA ALA A 215 6.96 3.88 -5.01
C ALA A 215 6.87 4.90 -6.16
N ILE A 216 6.57 6.15 -5.81
CA ILE A 216 6.43 7.26 -6.76
C ILE A 216 7.13 8.47 -6.15
N GLY A 217 8.25 8.89 -6.76
CA GLY A 217 9.09 9.95 -6.22
C GLY A 217 9.52 9.64 -4.79
N ASP A 218 9.15 10.51 -3.86
CA ASP A 218 9.56 10.45 -2.45
C ASP A 218 8.54 9.73 -1.55
N TYR A 219 7.60 9.00 -2.13
CA TYR A 219 6.52 8.35 -1.39
C TYR A 219 6.39 6.89 -1.79
N ILE A 220 6.11 6.03 -0.80
CA ILE A 220 5.83 4.62 -1.02
C ILE A 220 4.53 4.21 -0.32
N TRP A 221 3.59 3.67 -1.10
CA TRP A 221 2.38 3.02 -0.61
C TRP A 221 2.69 1.57 -0.31
N VAL A 222 2.22 1.11 0.84
CA VAL A 222 2.49 -0.22 1.37
C VAL A 222 1.18 -0.82 1.85
N GLN A 223 0.85 -1.99 1.30
CA GLN A 223 -0.24 -2.83 1.80
C GLN A 223 0.29 -4.24 2.03
N HIS A 224 -0.12 -4.86 3.13
CA HIS A 224 0.20 -6.25 3.41
C HIS A 224 -0.77 -7.17 2.65
N CYS A 225 -0.25 -8.17 1.95
CA CYS A 225 -1.04 -9.15 1.21
C CYS A 225 -1.40 -10.34 2.12
N HIS A 226 -2.17 -10.11 3.19
CA HIS A 226 -2.51 -11.18 4.12
C HIS A 226 -3.29 -12.32 3.42
N SER A 227 -2.87 -13.57 3.66
CA SER A 227 -3.60 -14.76 3.21
C SER A 227 -5.00 -14.79 3.83
N GLY A 228 -6.03 -15.21 3.08
CA GLY A 228 -7.41 -15.15 3.56
C GLY A 228 -8.19 -13.88 3.17
N PHE A 229 -7.51 -12.79 2.80
CA PHE A 229 -8.16 -11.49 2.63
C PHE A 229 -7.79 -10.82 1.31
N ALA A 230 -8.77 -10.18 0.67
CA ALA A 230 -8.52 -9.40 -0.53
C ALA A 230 -7.65 -8.18 -0.20
N VAL A 231 -6.65 -7.86 -1.04
CA VAL A 231 -5.70 -6.75 -0.80
C VAL A 231 -6.42 -5.41 -0.65
N LYS A 232 -7.52 -5.19 -1.38
CA LYS A 232 -8.39 -4.01 -1.26
C LYS A 232 -9.00 -3.81 0.13
N GLN A 233 -9.14 -4.89 0.91
CA GLN A 233 -9.64 -4.86 2.28
C GLN A 233 -8.52 -4.69 3.31
N GLN A 234 -7.26 -4.64 2.89
CA GLN A 234 -6.14 -4.47 3.80
C GLN A 234 -5.81 -2.99 4.01
N PRO A 235 -5.36 -2.59 5.22
CA PRO A 235 -4.89 -1.25 5.46
C PRO A 235 -3.78 -0.82 4.50
N GLU A 236 -3.76 0.46 4.17
CA GLU A 236 -2.76 1.08 3.31
C GLU A 236 -1.99 2.15 4.05
N PHE A 237 -0.67 2.06 3.99
CA PHE A 237 0.24 2.99 4.65
C PHE A 237 1.09 3.70 3.61
N VAL A 238 1.32 5.00 3.80
CA VAL A 238 2.19 5.79 2.94
C VAL A 238 3.32 6.36 3.76
N PHE A 239 4.54 6.05 3.34
CA PHE A 239 5.76 6.55 3.96
C PHE A 239 6.45 7.53 3.03
N GLY A 240 6.92 8.65 3.58
CA GLY A 240 7.69 9.66 2.86
C GLY A 240 9.20 9.51 3.05
N LEU A 241 10.00 9.87 2.06
CA LEU A 241 11.45 9.93 2.15
C LEU A 241 11.89 11.15 2.97
N GLN A 242 12.66 10.91 4.03
CA GLN A 242 13.28 11.97 4.83
C GLN A 242 14.63 12.39 4.25
N HIS A 243 14.64 13.33 3.31
CA HIS A 243 15.86 13.76 2.61
C HIS A 243 17.03 14.17 3.51
N ARG A 244 16.74 14.81 4.66
CA ARG A 244 17.78 15.26 5.59
C ARG A 244 18.32 14.13 6.46
N GLU A 245 17.54 13.07 6.64
CA GLU A 245 17.89 11.94 7.49
C GLU A 245 17.40 10.62 6.85
N PRO A 246 18.01 10.17 5.74
CA PRO A 246 17.49 9.04 4.95
C PRO A 246 17.50 7.69 5.70
N ARG A 247 18.22 7.61 6.81
CA ARG A 247 18.25 6.45 7.71
C ARG A 247 17.02 6.37 8.62
N HIS A 248 16.26 7.46 8.74
CA HIS A 248 14.99 7.50 9.45
C HIS A 248 13.83 7.28 8.50
N GLY A 249 12.75 6.71 9.04
CA GLY A 249 11.56 6.38 8.27
C GLY A 249 11.60 5.01 7.62
N LEU A 250 10.43 4.56 7.17
CA LEU A 250 10.27 3.23 6.58
C LEU A 250 10.29 3.24 5.05
N PHE A 251 10.40 4.42 4.42
CA PHE A 251 10.49 4.53 2.96
C PHE A 251 11.64 3.69 2.39
N VAL A 252 12.87 3.91 2.87
CA VAL A 252 14.07 3.26 2.31
C VAL A 252 14.02 1.73 2.49
N PRO A 253 13.68 1.18 3.67
CA PRO A 253 13.49 -0.26 3.83
C PRO A 253 12.49 -0.88 2.83
N PHE A 254 11.32 -0.29 2.65
CA PHE A 254 10.32 -0.82 1.70
C PHE A 254 10.76 -0.65 0.25
N TYR A 255 11.41 0.45 -0.10
CA TYR A 255 11.99 0.64 -1.42
C TYR A 255 13.08 -0.41 -1.72
N MET A 256 13.89 -0.77 -0.72
CA MET A 256 14.89 -1.84 -0.85
C MET A 256 14.25 -3.22 -1.06
N VAL A 257 13.09 -3.50 -0.48
CA VAL A 257 12.34 -4.74 -0.77
C VAL A 257 12.00 -4.80 -2.27
N PHE A 258 11.47 -3.71 -2.84
CA PHE A 258 11.22 -3.63 -4.27
C PHE A 258 12.50 -3.84 -5.09
N LEU A 259 13.57 -3.11 -4.76
CA LEU A 259 14.83 -3.19 -5.52
C LEU A 259 15.45 -4.58 -5.48
N ASN A 260 15.41 -5.26 -4.34
CA ASN A 260 15.93 -6.61 -4.21
C ASN A 260 15.15 -7.58 -5.11
N GLN A 261 13.81 -7.49 -5.12
CA GLN A 261 13.01 -8.29 -6.06
C GLN A 261 13.25 -7.87 -7.50
N TRP A 262 13.36 -6.59 -7.82
CA TRP A 262 13.59 -6.16 -9.20
C TRP A 262 14.91 -6.67 -9.78
N ASN A 263 15.96 -6.69 -8.94
CA ASN A 263 17.31 -7.07 -9.35
C ASN A 263 17.56 -8.58 -9.29
N ASP A 264 16.64 -9.37 -8.77
CA ASP A 264 16.75 -10.82 -8.82
C ASP A 264 16.61 -11.31 -10.27
N ALA A 265 17.62 -12.04 -10.74
CA ALA A 265 17.70 -12.56 -12.09
C ALA A 265 16.73 -13.73 -12.35
N ARG A 266 16.21 -14.35 -11.28
CA ARG A 266 15.24 -15.46 -11.38
C ARG A 266 13.90 -15.02 -11.95
N HIS A 267 13.55 -13.75 -11.81
CA HIS A 267 12.28 -13.21 -12.30
C HIS A 267 12.35 -12.89 -13.79
N PRO A 268 11.57 -13.58 -14.64
CA PRO A 268 11.59 -13.33 -16.07
C PRO A 268 11.05 -11.94 -16.41
N GLU A 269 11.66 -11.33 -17.44
CA GLU A 269 11.21 -10.07 -18.02
C GLU A 269 10.18 -10.34 -19.11
N TYR A 270 9.14 -9.52 -19.17
CA TYR A 270 8.12 -9.64 -20.21
C TYR A 270 8.47 -8.78 -21.42
N ASP A 271 8.57 -9.44 -22.58
CA ASP A 271 8.75 -8.81 -23.87
C ASP A 271 7.36 -8.52 -24.48
N PHE A 272 6.95 -7.25 -24.48
CA PHE A 272 5.65 -6.86 -25.04
C PHE A 272 5.58 -6.99 -26.57
N ASP A 273 6.72 -7.09 -27.25
CA ASP A 273 6.76 -7.13 -28.70
C ASP A 273 6.53 -8.57 -29.19
N THR A 274 7.04 -9.58 -28.46
CA THR A 274 6.80 -11.01 -28.77
C THR A 274 5.76 -11.69 -27.90
N ASN A 275 5.30 -11.05 -26.81
CA ASN A 275 4.45 -11.62 -25.77
C ASN A 275 5.08 -12.81 -25.02
N GLU A 276 6.41 -12.81 -24.88
CA GLU A 276 7.16 -13.88 -24.24
C GLU A 276 7.83 -13.42 -22.95
N LEU A 277 8.05 -14.37 -22.06
CA LEU A 277 8.90 -14.28 -20.89
C LEU A 277 10.34 -14.56 -21.31
N VAL A 278 11.22 -13.60 -21.04
CA VAL A 278 12.66 -13.65 -21.30
C VAL A 278 13.38 -13.95 -20.00
N TYR A 279 14.08 -15.07 -19.96
CA TYR A 279 14.90 -15.48 -18.82
C TYR A 279 16.34 -15.02 -19.04
N ARG A 280 16.94 -14.46 -17.99
CA ARG A 280 18.31 -13.97 -18.00
C ARG A 280 19.11 -14.57 -16.85
N ASP A 281 20.39 -14.78 -17.05
CA ASP A 281 21.31 -15.13 -15.97
C ASP A 281 21.75 -13.88 -15.18
N ALA A 282 22.54 -14.09 -14.12
CA ALA A 282 23.07 -13.00 -13.30
C ALA A 282 24.00 -12.03 -14.05
N SER A 283 24.51 -12.42 -15.23
CA SER A 283 25.29 -11.54 -16.12
C SER A 283 24.42 -10.71 -17.06
N GLY A 284 23.10 -10.91 -17.03
CA GLY A 284 22.13 -10.25 -17.91
C GLY A 284 21.98 -10.91 -19.28
N LYS A 285 22.67 -12.03 -19.52
CA LYS A 285 22.60 -12.77 -20.78
C LYS A 285 21.31 -13.57 -20.84
N GLU A 286 20.64 -13.51 -22.00
CA GLU A 286 19.43 -14.29 -22.25
C GLU A 286 19.75 -15.79 -22.26
N THR A 287 19.05 -16.55 -21.43
CA THR A 287 19.19 -18.01 -21.28
C THR A 287 18.06 -18.78 -21.93
N GLY A 288 16.89 -18.14 -22.13
CA GLY A 288 15.76 -18.75 -22.81
C GLY A 288 14.54 -17.83 -22.88
N ARG A 289 13.53 -18.29 -23.64
CA ARG A 289 12.22 -17.65 -23.77
C ARG A 289 11.10 -18.66 -23.58
N ALA A 290 9.98 -18.22 -23.03
CA ALA A 290 8.75 -19.00 -22.94
C ALA A 290 7.53 -18.11 -23.19
N ALA A 291 6.44 -18.68 -23.70
CA ALA A 291 5.17 -17.95 -23.73
C ALA A 291 4.65 -17.73 -22.29
N LEU A 292 3.95 -16.62 -22.03
CA LEU A 292 3.33 -16.34 -20.72
C LEU A 292 2.32 -17.42 -20.29
N GLY A 293 1.80 -18.20 -21.24
CA GLY A 293 0.88 -19.30 -20.97
C GLY A 293 -0.56 -18.85 -20.68
N VAL A 294 -0.86 -17.56 -20.84
CA VAL A 294 -2.18 -16.95 -20.65
C VAL A 294 -2.55 -16.16 -21.90
N PRO A 295 -3.77 -16.32 -22.45
CA PRO A 295 -4.19 -15.61 -23.66
C PRO A 295 -4.33 -14.11 -23.39
N ILE A 296 -3.40 -13.30 -23.89
CA ILE A 296 -3.52 -11.85 -23.80
C ILE A 296 -4.50 -11.41 -24.89
N ASN A 297 -5.72 -11.03 -24.49
CA ASN A 297 -6.74 -10.49 -25.39
C ASN A 297 -6.22 -9.21 -26.07
N GLY A 298 -5.61 -9.41 -27.24
CA GLY A 298 -4.86 -8.42 -28.01
C GLY A 298 -3.93 -9.02 -29.07
N ALA A 299 -3.56 -10.30 -28.94
CA ALA A 299 -2.88 -11.07 -29.99
C ALA A 299 -3.67 -12.34 -30.28
N ALA A 300 -4.06 -12.53 -31.54
CA ALA A 300 -4.66 -13.75 -32.02
C ALA A 300 -3.73 -14.94 -31.72
N THR A 301 -4.24 -15.92 -30.97
CA THR A 301 -3.58 -17.21 -30.80
C THR A 301 -3.29 -17.79 -32.20
N PRO A 302 -2.04 -18.13 -32.55
CA PRO A 302 -1.81 -19.02 -33.67
C PRO A 302 -2.45 -20.35 -33.28
N LEU A 303 -3.55 -20.71 -33.95
CA LEU A 303 -4.07 -22.06 -33.90
C LEU A 303 -2.91 -23.03 -34.17
N PRO A 304 -2.78 -24.14 -33.40
CA PRO A 304 -1.78 -25.15 -33.71
C PRO A 304 -2.00 -25.57 -35.16
N SER A 305 -0.95 -25.46 -35.98
CA SER A 305 -1.01 -25.80 -37.39
C SER A 305 -1.67 -27.18 -37.56
N SER A 306 -2.58 -27.29 -38.52
CA SER A 306 -3.40 -28.48 -38.82
C SER A 306 -2.59 -29.77 -39.07
N ARG A 307 -1.26 -29.67 -39.13
CA ARG A 307 -0.33 -30.80 -39.12
C ARG A 307 -0.23 -31.52 -37.77
N GLY A 308 -0.29 -30.80 -36.65
CA GLY A 308 -0.18 -31.42 -35.31
C GLY A 308 -1.42 -32.21 -34.89
N LEU A 309 -2.61 -31.72 -35.27
CA LEU A 309 -3.88 -32.37 -34.94
C LEU A 309 -4.09 -33.68 -35.72
N ARG A 310 -3.63 -33.75 -36.97
CA ARG A 310 -3.66 -35.00 -37.76
C ARG A 310 -2.70 -36.06 -37.21
N ALA A 311 -1.49 -35.68 -36.80
CA ALA A 311 -0.53 -36.64 -36.23
C ALA A 311 -1.00 -37.24 -34.89
N ALA A 312 -1.71 -36.46 -34.07
CA ALA A 312 -2.30 -36.93 -32.82
C ALA A 312 -3.51 -37.85 -33.04
N LEU A 313 -4.36 -37.55 -34.04
CA LEU A 313 -5.51 -38.38 -34.41
C LEU A 313 -5.08 -39.71 -35.06
N ASP A 314 -4.04 -39.69 -35.89
CA ASP A 314 -3.51 -40.89 -36.54
C ASP A 314 -2.81 -41.81 -35.53
N SER A 315 -2.16 -41.25 -34.50
CA SER A 315 -1.55 -42.02 -33.41
C SER A 315 -2.59 -42.65 -32.48
N GLY A 316 -3.70 -41.95 -32.21
CA GLY A 316 -4.84 -42.49 -31.44
C GLY A 316 -5.57 -43.63 -32.17
N ALA A 317 -5.77 -43.50 -33.48
CA ALA A 317 -6.40 -44.53 -34.30
C ALA A 317 -5.53 -45.79 -34.46
N ALA A 318 -4.20 -45.63 -34.53
CA ALA A 318 -3.25 -46.75 -34.56
C ALA A 318 -3.22 -47.53 -33.22
N LEU A 319 -3.38 -46.85 -32.09
CA LEU A 319 -3.41 -47.48 -30.77
C LEU A 319 -4.69 -48.31 -30.57
N LEU A 320 -5.83 -47.82 -31.05
CA LEU A 320 -7.12 -48.52 -30.97
C LEU A 320 -7.21 -49.73 -31.90
N ARG A 321 -6.49 -49.75 -33.04
CA ARG A 321 -6.39 -50.94 -33.90
C ARG A 321 -5.53 -52.07 -33.30
N ARG A 322 -4.61 -51.76 -32.38
CA ARG A 322 -3.78 -52.77 -31.69
C ARG A 322 -4.48 -53.49 -30.53
N LEU A 323 -5.67 -53.01 -30.12
CA LEU A 323 -6.40 -53.53 -28.95
C LEU A 323 -7.66 -54.36 -29.30
N ALA A 324 -7.85 -54.74 -30.57
CA ALA A 324 -8.91 -55.68 -30.93
C ALA A 324 -8.43 -57.13 -30.69
N PRO A 325 -9.11 -57.93 -29.85
CA PRO A 325 -8.71 -59.31 -29.57
C PRO A 325 -9.07 -60.25 -30.73
N GLU A 326 -8.13 -61.14 -31.06
CA GLU A 326 -8.36 -62.28 -31.96
C GLU A 326 -9.52 -63.12 -31.43
N ARG A 327 -10.58 -63.25 -32.24
CA ARG A 327 -11.59 -64.30 -32.06
C ARG A 327 -10.93 -65.63 -32.42
N THR A 328 -10.56 -66.40 -31.41
CA THR A 328 -10.39 -67.84 -31.51
C THR A 328 -11.73 -68.46 -31.94
N ALA A 329 -11.73 -69.04 -33.12
CA ALA A 329 -12.71 -70.03 -33.53
C ALA A 329 -12.03 -71.39 -33.42
N GLU A 330 -12.55 -72.29 -32.59
CA GLU A 330 -12.48 -73.73 -32.81
C GLU A 330 -13.42 -74.48 -31.83
N LEU A 331 -14.34 -75.23 -32.44
CA LEU A 331 -15.05 -76.46 -32.05
C LEU A 331 -15.84 -76.54 -30.73
#